data_AF-A0A6L3X3L5-F1
#
_entry.id   AF-A0A6L3X3L5-F1
#
_cell.length_a   1.000
_cell.length_b   1.000
_cell.length_c   1.000
_cell.angle_alpha   90.00
_cell.angle_beta   90.00
_cell.angle_gamma   90.00
#
_symmetry.space_group_name_H-M   'P 1'
#
loop_
_entity.id
_entity.type
_entity.pdbx_description
1 polymer ?
#
loop_
_entity_poly.entity_id
_entity_poly.type
_entity_poly.pdbx_seq_one_letter_code
_entity_poly.pdbx_strand_id
1 'polypeptide(L)' 'IEEIEGFVQTVTPDPRGKDSLSENAVTVEIAVSYYRQTKDGRELFEIDTERFSRRVNGVDVLSGLAAKVRL' A
#
# COMPACT_ATOMS: atom_id res chain seq x y z
N ILE A 1 -3.67 -11.36 -4.75
CA ILE A 1 -4.51 -10.15 -4.77
C ILE A 1 -3.84 -9.15 -3.86
N GLU A 2 -3.76 -7.90 -4.31
CA GLU A 2 -3.23 -6.79 -3.52
C GLU A 2 -4.33 -5.78 -3.27
N GLU A 3 -4.40 -5.32 -2.03
CA GLU A 3 -5.31 -4.29 -1.57
C GLU A 3 -4.44 -3.17 -1.00
N ILE A 4 -4.66 -1.94 -1.48
CA ILE A 4 -3.92 -0.75 -1.08
C ILE A 4 -4.96 0.31 -0.74
N GLU A 5 -4.83 0.89 0.45
CA GLU A 5 -5.57 2.07 0.86
C GLU A 5 -4.58 3.15 1.30
N GLY A 6 -4.90 4.39 0.95
CA GLY A 6 -4.05 5.52 1.25
C GLY A 6 -4.55 6.81 0.62
N PHE A 7 -3.82 7.88 0.87
CA PHE A 7 -4.12 9.19 0.31
C PHE A 7 -3.39 9.39 -1.02
N VAL A 8 -4.10 9.79 -2.07
CA VAL A 8 -3.50 10.16 -3.35
C VAL A 8 -2.77 11.50 -3.18
N GLN A 9 -1.45 11.47 -3.22
CA GLN A 9 -0.62 12.66 -3.01
C GLN A 9 -0.49 13.50 -4.28
N THR A 10 -0.23 12.85 -5.41
CA THR A 10 0.02 13.55 -6.67
C THR A 10 -0.44 12.68 -7.84
N VAL A 11 -1.01 13.35 -8.85
CA VAL A 11 -1.38 12.73 -10.12
C VAL A 11 -0.64 13.47 -11.22
N THR A 12 0.28 12.78 -11.88
CA THR A 12 1.13 13.34 -12.92
C THR A 12 0.68 12.79 -14.27
N PRO A 13 0.10 13.64 -15.16
CA PRO A 13 -0.25 13.23 -16.50
C PRO A 13 1.00 13.05 -17.37
N ASP A 14 0.87 12.27 -18.45
CA ASP A 14 1.95 12.11 -19.42
C ASP A 14 2.37 13.47 -20.01
N PRO A 15 3.66 13.83 -19.96
CA PRO A 15 4.15 15.09 -20.55
C PRO A 15 4.00 15.16 -22.07
N ARG A 16 3.81 14.03 -22.77
CA ARG A 16 3.74 13.97 -24.25
C ARG A 16 2.40 14.39 -24.83
N GLY A 17 1.38 14.62 -23.99
CA GLY A 17 0.05 15.05 -24.44
C GLY A 17 -0.67 14.02 -25.32
N LYS A 18 -1.83 14.38 -25.88
CA LYS A 18 -2.68 13.46 -26.67
C LYS A 18 -2.45 13.51 -28.18
N ASP A 19 -1.49 14.31 -28.64
CA ASP A 19 -1.33 14.64 -30.06
C ASP A 19 -0.58 13.56 -30.86
N SER A 20 0.11 12.65 -30.17
CA SER A 20 0.74 11.49 -30.81
C SER A 20 -0.12 10.24 -30.59
N LEU A 21 -0.16 9.34 -31.59
CA LEU A 21 -0.76 7.99 -31.47
C LEU A 21 -0.02 7.08 -30.48
N SER A 22 0.82 7.64 -29.60
CA SER A 22 1.54 6.92 -28.56
C SER A 22 0.61 6.56 -27.41
N GLU A 23 0.89 5.44 -26.74
CA GLU A 23 0.32 5.15 -25.44
C GLU A 23 0.65 6.30 -24.47
N ASN A 24 -0.36 6.72 -23.71
CA ASN A 24 -0.27 7.74 -22.67
C ASN A 24 -0.50 7.08 -21.31
N ALA A 25 0.33 7.43 -20.33
CA ALA A 25 0.18 6.94 -18.96
C ALA A 25 -0.20 8.07 -18.00
N VAL A 26 -0.84 7.70 -16.89
CA VAL A 26 -1.01 8.60 -15.74
C VAL A 26 -0.30 7.97 -14.57
N THR A 27 0.60 8.72 -13.96
CA THR A 27 1.30 8.28 -12.74
C THR A 27 0.54 8.81 -11.54
N VAL A 28 0.22 7.92 -10.60
CA VAL A 28 -0.45 8.26 -9.34
C VAL A 28 0.46 7.87 -8.19
N GLU A 29 0.79 8.84 -7.35
CA GLU A 29 1.57 8.65 -6.12
C GLU A 29 0.60 8.57 -4.93
N ILE A 30 0.72 7.50 -4.15
CA ILE A 30 -0.17 7.20 -3.02
C ILE A 30 0.67 7.08 -1.75
N ALA A 31 0.32 7.89 -0.74
CA ALA A 31 0.77 7.67 0.63
C ALA A 31 -0.07 6.55 1.25
N VAL A 32 0.49 5.34 1.28
CA VAL A 32 -0.18 4.13 1.75
C VAL A 32 -0.33 4.14 3.26
N SER A 33 -1.56 3.94 3.75
CA SER A 33 -1.90 3.76 5.18
C SER A 33 -2.24 2.30 5.51
N TYR A 34 -2.73 1.54 4.52
CA TYR A 34 -3.00 0.12 4.66
C TYR A 34 -2.60 -0.65 3.40
N TYR A 35 -1.96 -1.81 3.60
CA TYR A 35 -1.57 -2.72 2.55
C TYR A 35 -1.87 -4.16 2.95
N ARG A 36 -2.47 -4.93 2.04
CA ARG A 36 -2.65 -6.38 2.22
C ARG A 36 -2.32 -7.12 0.94
N GLN A 37 -1.59 -8.22 1.08
CA GLN A 37 -1.30 -9.14 0.00
C GLN A 37 -1.75 -10.54 0.36
N THR A 38 -2.55 -11.13 -0.52
CA THR A 38 -2.98 -12.53 -0.42
C THR A 38 -2.53 -13.33 -1.64
N LYS A 39 -2.15 -14.58 -1.42
CA LYS A 39 -1.87 -15.55 -2.48
C LYS A 39 -2.55 -16.88 -2.14
N ASP A 40 -3.33 -17.40 -3.09
CA ASP A 40 -4.07 -18.66 -2.94
C ASP A 40 -4.94 -18.69 -1.65
N GLY A 41 -5.56 -17.56 -1.33
CA GLY A 41 -6.40 -17.38 -0.13
C GLY A 41 -5.63 -17.24 1.19
N ARG A 42 -4.29 -17.23 1.16
CA ARG A 42 -3.44 -17.04 2.35
C ARG A 42 -2.88 -15.62 2.38
N GLU A 43 -2.92 -15.00 3.55
CA GLU A 43 -2.27 -13.73 3.80
C GLU A 43 -0.74 -13.91 3.76
N LEU A 44 -0.06 -13.15 2.92
CA LEU A 44 1.40 -13.05 2.91
C LEU A 44 1.85 -11.86 3.78
N PHE A 45 1.22 -10.71 3.58
CA PHE A 45 1.50 -9.48 4.30
C PHE A 45 0.21 -8.72 4.60
N GLU A 46 0.18 -8.09 5.77
CA GLU A 46 -0.77 -7.05 6.14
C GLU A 46 -0.01 -5.96 6.91
N ILE A 47 -0.19 -4.71 6.52
CA ILE A 47 0.42 -3.56 7.18
C ILE A 47 -0.71 -2.56 7.43
N ASP A 48 -0.91 -2.21 8.69
CA ASP A 48 -1.89 -1.24 9.15
C ASP A 48 -1.18 -0.24 10.05
N THR A 49 -0.97 0.97 9.53
CA THR A 49 -0.21 2.00 10.27
C THR A 49 -1.02 2.61 11.40
N GLU A 50 -2.34 2.67 11.28
CA GLU A 50 -3.21 3.26 12.31
C GLU A 50 -3.30 2.36 13.55
N ARG A 51 -3.31 1.05 13.33
CA ARG A 51 -3.32 0.05 14.41
C ARG A 51 -1.93 -0.40 14.84
N PHE A 52 -0.87 0.17 14.25
CA PHE A 52 0.52 -0.22 14.48
C PHE A 52 0.75 -1.74 14.33
N SER A 53 0.14 -2.35 13.31
CA SER A 53 0.25 -3.80 13.08
C SER A 53 1.02 -4.09 11.80
N ARG A 54 1.85 -5.13 11.85
CA ARG A 54 2.48 -5.72 10.67
C ARG A 54 2.40 -7.22 10.81
N ARG A 55 1.67 -7.86 9.90
CA ARG A 55 1.52 -9.31 9.87
C ARG A 55 2.28 -9.89 8.69
N VAL A 56 2.99 -10.98 8.95
CA VAL A 56 3.71 -11.76 7.94
C VAL A 56 3.24 -13.20 8.05
N ASN A 57 2.67 -13.74 6.97
CA ASN A 57 2.02 -15.05 6.95
C ASN A 57 1.01 -15.21 8.10
N GLY A 58 0.23 -14.17 8.39
CA GLY A 58 -0.78 -14.16 9.45
C GLY A 58 -0.27 -13.82 10.87
N VAL A 59 1.05 -13.76 11.11
CA VAL A 59 1.63 -13.50 12.44
C VAL A 59 1.98 -12.03 12.61
N ASP A 60 1.43 -11.37 13.64
CA ASP A 60 1.78 -9.98 13.98
C ASP A 60 3.18 -9.89 14.61
N VAL A 61 4.12 -9.37 13.84
CA VAL A 61 5.54 -9.24 14.24
C VAL A 61 5.81 -8.00 15.07
N LEU A 62 4.88 -7.04 15.14
CA LEU A 62 5.01 -5.83 15.95
C LEU A 62 4.35 -5.95 17.31
N SER A 63 3.54 -6.99 17.56
CA SER A 63 2.89 -7.26 18.85
C SER A 63 3.81 -7.08 20.07
N GLY A 64 5.04 -7.61 20.03
CA GLY A 64 6.02 -7.48 21.11
C GLY A 64 6.63 -6.08 21.26
N LEU A 65 6.65 -5.29 20.17
CA LEU A 65 7.09 -3.90 20.18
C LEU A 65 5.96 -2.96 20.62
N ALA A 66 4.72 -3.22 20.20
CA ALA A 66 3.53 -2.47 20.57
C ALA A 66 3.34 -2.41 22.10
N ALA A 67 3.71 -3.47 22.82
CA ALA A 67 3.70 -3.46 24.29
C ALA A 67 4.75 -2.53 24.93
N LYS A 68 5.80 -2.13 24.20
CA LYS A 68 6.93 -1.33 24.68
C LYS A 68 6.87 0.12 24.23
N VAL A 69 6.20 0.38 23.11
CA VAL A 69 5.95 1.72 22.61
C VAL A 69 4.56 2.09 23.10
N ARG A 70 4.45 3.15 23.91
CA ARG A 70 3.17 3.60 24.45
C ARG A 70 2.32 4.14 23.29
N LEU A 71 1.48 3.29 22.72
CA LEU A 71 0.44 3.63 21.74
C LEU A 71 -0.78 4.21 22.46
#